data_AF-A0A920NQ94-F1
#
_entry.id   AF-A0A920NQ94-F1
#
_cell.length_a   1.000
_cell.length_b   1.000
_cell.length_c   1.000
_cell.angle_alpha   90.00
_cell.angle_beta   90.00
_cell.angle_gamma   90.00
#
_symmetry.space_group_name_H-M   'P 1'
#
loop_
_entity.id
_entity.type
_entity.pdbx_description
1 polymer ?
#
loop_
_entity_poly.entity_id
_entity_poly.type
_entity_poly.pdbx_seq_one_letter_code
_entity_poly.pdbx_strand_id
1 'polypeptide(L)'
;MDRIRPWLILVGVFLLQFFLSELLAIQYYRPDFVVIFILYFGLFFGSYYGVIAGFIIGIFIDLTPLASYFGLSSMTYSITGYLAGHLQDKYIRWSPFTFHAAWLCIIAFHFLVFTYVRYQLLFEVDMLNIYYGGF
;
A
#
# COMPACT_ATOMS: atom_id res chain seq x y z
N MET A 1 1.40 22.62 -18.00
CA MET A 1 2.56 21.83 -17.50
C MET A 1 2.14 20.96 -16.32
N ASP A 2 0.96 20.35 -16.42
CA ASP A 2 0.16 20.01 -15.22
C ASP A 2 0.08 18.49 -15.02
N ARG A 3 0.36 17.72 -16.09
CA ARG A 3 0.33 16.26 -16.11
C ARG A 3 1.57 15.61 -15.47
N ILE A 4 2.70 16.32 -15.37
CA ILE A 4 3.98 15.77 -14.84
C ILE A 4 4.12 15.91 -13.32
N ARG A 5 3.45 16.92 -12.74
CA ARG A 5 3.46 17.21 -11.30
C ARG A 5 3.11 16.01 -10.42
N PRO A 6 2.05 15.23 -10.69
CA PRO A 6 1.70 14.10 -9.82
C PRO A 6 2.76 12.99 -9.83
N TRP A 7 3.49 12.81 -10.93
CA TRP A 7 4.61 11.86 -11.01
C TRP A 7 5.83 12.33 -10.21
N LEU A 8 6.11 13.63 -10.18
CA LEU A 8 7.16 14.18 -9.32
C LEU A 8 6.83 14.03 -7.83
N ILE A 9 5.55 14.22 -7.47
CA ILE A 9 5.09 13.99 -6.10
C ILE A 9 5.24 12.52 -5.73
N LEU A 10 4.95 11.59 -6.64
CA LEU A 10 5.14 10.14 -6.44
C LEU A 10 6.59 9.82 -6.06
N VAL A 11 7.57 10.41 -6.76
CA VAL A 11 8.99 10.28 -6.43
C VAL A 11 9.30 10.89 -5.06
N GLY A 12 8.75 12.06 -4.74
CA GLY A 12 8.92 12.68 -3.42
C GLY A 12 8.37 11.83 -2.28
N VAL A 13 7.19 11.22 -2.47
CA VAL A 13 6.58 10.30 -1.50
C VAL A 13 7.40 9.04 -1.34
N PHE A 14 7.98 8.51 -2.42
CA PHE A 14 8.89 7.37 -2.33
C PHE A 14 10.12 7.67 -1.47
N LEU A 15 10.75 8.84 -1.68
CA LEU A 15 11.88 9.27 -0.84
C LEU A 15 11.44 9.45 0.61
N LEU A 16 10.28 10.09 0.83
CA LEU A 16 9.72 10.24 2.17
C LEU A 16 9.47 8.88 2.82
N GLN A 17 8.87 7.92 2.12
CA GLN A 17 8.70 6.55 2.60
C GLN A 17 10.04 5.94 2.99
N PHE A 18 11.05 6.04 2.13
CA PHE A 18 12.36 5.45 2.39
C PHE A 18 13.02 6.02 3.65
N PHE A 19 13.00 7.34 3.85
CA PHE A 19 13.64 7.98 5.00
C PHE A 19 12.79 7.98 6.28
N LEU A 20 11.50 8.33 6.19
CA LEU A 20 10.64 8.49 7.37
C LEU A 20 10.10 7.15 7.89
N SER A 21 9.88 6.15 7.04
CA SER A 21 9.34 4.86 7.53
C SER A 21 10.32 4.15 8.46
N GLU A 22 11.62 4.34 8.25
CA GLU A 22 12.66 3.82 9.11
C GLU A 22 12.79 4.63 10.40
N LEU A 23 12.74 5.97 10.30
CA LEU A 23 12.78 6.86 11.47
C LEU A 23 11.59 6.64 12.42
N LEU A 24 10.40 6.39 11.86
CA LEU A 24 9.15 6.23 12.59
C LEU A 24 8.81 4.76 12.91
N ALA A 25 9.73 3.83 12.64
CA ALA A 25 9.53 2.43 12.95
C ALA A 25 9.41 2.23 14.47
N ILE A 26 8.31 1.64 14.92
CA ILE A 26 8.14 1.21 16.31
C ILE A 26 8.29 -0.31 16.33
N GLN A 27 9.41 -0.79 16.88
CA GLN A 27 9.81 -2.19 16.85
C GLN A 27 9.88 -2.72 15.40
N TYR A 28 8.88 -3.51 14.97
CA TYR A 28 8.79 -4.11 13.64
C TYR A 28 7.74 -3.45 12.74
N TYR A 29 6.90 -2.56 13.30
CA TYR A 29 5.84 -1.91 12.57
C TYR A 29 6.37 -0.61 11.94
N ARG A 30 6.46 -0.62 10.61
CA ARG A 30 6.83 0.55 9.81
C ARG A 30 5.58 1.13 9.13
N PRO A 31 5.38 2.46 9.17
CA PRO A 31 4.28 3.08 8.46
C PRO A 31 4.45 2.94 6.94
N ASP A 32 3.34 2.68 6.26
CA ASP A 32 3.26 2.71 4.81
C ASP A 32 2.58 4.00 4.38
N PHE A 33 3.37 4.99 3.95
CA PHE A 33 2.89 6.26 3.42
C PHE A 33 2.51 6.15 1.94
N VAL A 34 3.04 5.16 1.23
CA VAL A 34 2.83 4.98 -0.21
C VAL A 34 1.40 4.54 -0.48
N VAL A 35 0.81 3.69 0.37
CA VAL A 35 -0.60 3.29 0.23
C VAL A 35 -1.54 4.50 0.27
N ILE A 36 -1.28 5.46 1.16
CA ILE A 36 -2.08 6.68 1.30
C ILE A 36 -1.97 7.51 0.02
N PHE A 37 -0.75 7.68 -0.49
CA PHE A 37 -0.52 8.40 -1.72
C PHE A 37 -1.20 7.73 -2.92
N ILE A 38 -1.06 6.41 -3.09
CA ILE A 38 -1.69 5.66 -4.19
C ILE A 38 -3.22 5.73 -4.11
N LEU A 39 -3.79 5.70 -2.90
CA LEU A 39 -5.21 5.90 -2.69
C LEU A 39 -5.66 7.28 -3.18
N TYR A 40 -4.98 8.35 -2.79
CA TYR A 40 -5.29 9.69 -3.29
C TYR A 40 -5.06 9.81 -4.81
N PHE A 41 -3.98 9.23 -5.32
CA PHE A 41 -3.67 9.24 -6.74
C PHE A 41 -4.76 8.57 -7.56
N GLY A 42 -5.24 7.40 -7.14
CA GLY A 42 -6.39 6.73 -7.74
C GLY A 42 -7.64 7.60 -7.67
N LEU A 43 -7.97 8.16 -6.51
CA LEU A 43 -9.15 9.02 -6.33
C LEU A 43 -9.20 10.22 -7.28
N PHE A 44 -8.05 10.86 -7.55
CA PHE A 44 -7.98 12.06 -8.39
C PHE A 44 -7.78 11.76 -9.88
N PHE A 45 -6.95 10.77 -10.22
CA PHE A 45 -6.56 10.48 -11.61
C PHE A 45 -7.29 9.27 -12.21
N GLY A 46 -8.02 8.51 -11.40
CA GLY A 46 -8.81 7.36 -11.82
C GLY A 46 -8.04 6.04 -11.78
N SER A 47 -8.79 4.97 -12.03
CA SER A 47 -8.36 3.59 -11.80
C SER A 47 -7.16 3.17 -12.64
N TYR A 48 -7.15 3.52 -13.94
CA TYR A 48 -6.05 3.18 -14.84
C TYR A 48 -4.70 3.77 -14.39
N TYR A 49 -4.68 5.06 -14.08
CA TYR A 49 -3.47 5.75 -13.62
C TYR A 49 -3.07 5.30 -12.21
N GLY A 50 -4.04 5.02 -11.32
CA GLY A 50 -3.78 4.46 -9.99
C GLY A 50 -3.10 3.09 -10.05
N VAL A 51 -3.55 2.20 -10.93
CA VAL A 51 -2.91 0.89 -11.14
C VAL A 51 -1.48 1.03 -11.62
N ILE A 52 -1.24 1.86 -12.64
CA ILE A 52 0.11 2.05 -13.19
C ILE A 52 1.05 2.64 -12.14
N ALA A 53 0.60 3.67 -11.42
CA ALA A 53 1.38 4.29 -10.35
C ALA A 53 1.71 3.28 -9.24
N GLY A 54 0.71 2.50 -8.80
CA GLY A 54 0.87 1.48 -7.77
C GLY A 54 1.83 0.36 -8.19
N PHE A 55 1.72 -0.12 -9.42
CA PHE A 55 2.60 -1.14 -9.97
C PHE A 55 4.05 -0.65 -10.03
N ILE A 56 4.30 0.51 -10.63
CA ILE A 56 5.64 1.07 -10.80
C ILE A 56 6.28 1.33 -9.43
N ILE A 57 5.59 2.02 -8.52
CA ILE A 57 6.15 2.32 -7.20
C ILE A 57 6.38 1.06 -6.37
N GLY A 58 5.48 0.08 -6.49
CA GLY A 58 5.62 -1.18 -5.80
C GLY A 58 6.84 -1.97 -6.27
N ILE A 59 7.15 -1.97 -7.57
CA ILE A 59 8.42 -2.53 -8.07
C ILE A 59 9.61 -1.83 -7.44
N PHE A 60 9.62 -0.50 -7.39
CA PHE A 60 10.73 0.24 -6.77
C PHE A 60 10.88 -0.08 -5.28
N ILE A 61 9.78 -0.22 -4.55
CA ILE A 61 9.78 -0.62 -3.15
C ILE A 61 10.29 -2.05 -2.98
N ASP A 62 9.85 -2.97 -3.85
CA ASP A 62 10.26 -4.36 -3.86
C ASP A 62 11.76 -4.54 -4.17
N LEU A 63 12.38 -3.56 -4.83
CA LEU A 63 13.84 -3.49 -5.07
C LEU A 63 14.62 -2.92 -3.88
N THR A 64 13.95 -2.31 -2.90
CA THR A 64 14.62 -1.81 -1.69
C THR A 64 14.86 -2.95 -0.70
N PRO A 65 15.90 -2.87 0.15
CA PRO A 65 16.13 -3.85 1.22
C PRO A 65 14.98 -3.95 2.25
N LEU A 66 14.04 -3.00 2.21
CA LEU A 66 12.89 -2.94 3.09
C LEU A 66 11.79 -3.94 2.71
N ALA A 67 11.84 -4.48 1.48
CA ALA A 67 10.86 -5.42 0.98
C ALA A 67 11.18 -6.86 1.42
N SER A 68 10.14 -7.57 1.86
CA SER A 68 10.27 -8.97 2.31
C SER A 68 9.95 -9.96 1.18
N TYR A 69 9.05 -9.58 0.27
CA TYR A 69 8.56 -10.42 -0.82
C TYR A 69 8.46 -9.60 -2.09
N PHE A 70 9.25 -9.96 -3.10
CA PHE A 70 9.21 -9.30 -4.40
C PHE A 70 7.84 -9.49 -5.06
N GLY A 71 7.24 -8.42 -5.58
CA GLY A 71 5.94 -8.45 -6.24
C GLY A 71 4.75 -8.17 -5.31
N LEU A 72 4.90 -8.35 -3.99
CA LEU A 72 3.80 -8.12 -3.05
C LEU A 72 3.37 -6.66 -3.07
N SER A 73 4.31 -5.72 -3.00
CA SER A 73 4.01 -4.28 -2.97
C SER A 73 3.42 -3.82 -4.30
N SER A 74 3.98 -4.28 -5.43
CA SER A 74 3.41 -3.96 -6.76
C SER A 74 1.97 -4.43 -6.93
N MET A 75 1.64 -5.64 -6.44
CA MET A 75 0.29 -6.18 -6.48
C MET A 75 -0.66 -5.39 -5.57
N THR A 76 -0.30 -5.21 -4.29
CA THR A 76 -1.20 -4.58 -3.32
C THR A 76 -1.44 -3.11 -3.63
N TYR A 77 -0.43 -2.35 -4.04
CA TYR A 77 -0.63 -0.97 -4.47
C TYR A 77 -1.43 -0.85 -5.76
N SER A 78 -1.25 -1.77 -6.72
CA SER A 78 -2.09 -1.80 -7.93
C SER A 78 -3.56 -1.99 -7.59
N ILE A 79 -3.87 -2.92 -6.68
CA ILE A 79 -5.25 -3.16 -6.22
C ILE A 79 -5.80 -1.93 -5.49
N THR A 80 -5.02 -1.32 -4.59
CA THR A 80 -5.41 -0.08 -3.90
C THR A 80 -5.70 1.04 -4.90
N GLY A 81 -4.82 1.26 -5.88
CA GLY A 81 -5.01 2.25 -6.93
C GLY A 81 -6.24 1.98 -7.80
N TYR A 82 -6.49 0.70 -8.12
CA TYR A 82 -7.67 0.27 -8.87
C TYR A 82 -8.97 0.61 -8.13
N LEU A 83 -9.07 0.19 -6.86
CA LEU A 83 -10.26 0.37 -6.02
C LEU A 83 -10.49 1.84 -5.69
N ALA A 84 -9.41 2.56 -5.34
CA ALA A 84 -9.48 4.00 -5.06
C ALA A 84 -9.91 4.79 -6.29
N GLY A 85 -9.42 4.43 -7.48
CA GLY A 85 -9.87 5.05 -8.72
C GLY A 85 -11.31 4.74 -9.09
N HIS A 86 -11.90 3.67 -8.55
CA HIS A 86 -13.34 3.40 -8.71
C HIS A 86 -14.23 4.33 -7.86
N LEU A 87 -13.64 4.95 -6.82
CA LEU A 87 -14.29 5.97 -5.99
C LEU A 87 -14.20 7.38 -6.60
N GLN A 88 -13.49 7.55 -7.73
CA GLN A 88 -13.43 8.82 -8.47
C GLN A 88 -14.84 9.32 -8.81
N ASP A 89 -15.10 10.59 -8.52
CA ASP A 89 -16.39 11.25 -8.71
C ASP A 89 -17.59 10.57 -8.02
N LYS A 90 -17.35 9.68 -7.05
CA LYS A 90 -18.40 9.08 -6.22
C LYS A 90 -18.72 9.93 -5.00
N TYR A 91 -17.82 10.80 -4.56
CA TYR A 91 -18.05 11.70 -3.42
C TYR A 91 -19.33 12.55 -3.58
N ILE A 92 -19.64 12.98 -4.80
CA ILE A 92 -20.83 13.80 -5.10
C ILE A 92 -22.12 12.96 -5.13
N ARG A 93 -22.01 11.66 -5.44
CA ARG A 93 -23.16 10.75 -5.64
C ARG A 93 -23.50 9.93 -4.41
N TRP A 94 -22.50 9.64 -3.58
CA TRP A 94 -22.65 8.81 -2.39
C TRP A 94 -22.79 9.68 -1.15
N SER A 95 -23.36 9.11 -0.09
CA SER A 95 -23.33 9.80 1.21
C SER A 95 -21.87 9.99 1.65
N PRO A 96 -21.53 11.11 2.33
CA PRO A 96 -20.18 11.33 2.82
C PRO A 96 -19.68 10.18 3.71
N PHE A 97 -20.57 9.61 4.52
CA PHE A 97 -20.27 8.47 5.37
C PHE A 97 -19.86 7.24 4.56
N THR A 98 -20.62 6.88 3.52
CA THR A 98 -20.30 5.74 2.64
C THR A 98 -18.98 5.93 1.92
N PHE A 99 -18.71 7.14 1.44
CA PHE A 99 -17.43 7.43 0.78
C PHE A 99 -16.25 7.28 1.75
N HIS A 100 -16.38 7.79 2.97
CA HIS A 100 -15.31 7.69 3.98
C HIS A 100 -15.07 6.26 4.44
N ALA A 101 -16.15 5.52 4.68
CA ALA A 101 -16.08 4.11 4.99
C ALA A 101 -15.40 3.32 3.85
N ALA A 102 -15.69 3.64 2.58
CA ALA A 102 -15.14 2.92 1.45
C ALA A 102 -13.60 3.05 1.34
N TRP A 103 -13.04 4.25 1.44
CA TRP A 103 -11.59 4.41 1.35
C TRP A 103 -10.87 3.85 2.60
N LEU A 104 -11.50 3.92 3.78
CA LEU A 104 -11.01 3.24 4.99
C LEU A 104 -10.98 1.72 4.81
N CYS A 105 -12.04 1.13 4.24
CA CYS A 105 -12.08 -0.30 3.93
C CYS A 105 -10.98 -0.70 2.93
N ILE A 106 -10.66 0.14 1.94
CA ILE A 106 -9.56 -0.13 1.01
C ILE A 106 -8.22 -0.17 1.74
N ILE A 107 -7.95 0.78 2.65
CA ILE A 107 -6.72 0.78 3.45
C ILE A 107 -6.67 -0.44 4.37
N ALA A 108 -7.77 -0.76 5.05
CA ALA A 108 -7.85 -1.93 5.92
C ALA A 108 -7.61 -3.23 5.13
N PHE A 109 -8.21 -3.36 3.94
CA PHE A 109 -7.98 -4.49 3.05
C PHE A 109 -6.52 -4.59 2.60
N HIS A 110 -5.92 -3.47 2.18
CA HIS A 110 -4.50 -3.43 1.82
C HIS A 110 -3.62 -3.89 2.99
N PHE A 111 -3.85 -3.33 4.18
CA PHE A 111 -3.11 -3.68 5.38
C PHE A 111 -3.23 -5.16 5.75
N LEU A 112 -4.44 -5.73 5.65
CA LEU A 112 -4.70 -7.15 5.93
C LEU A 112 -3.95 -8.06 4.95
N VAL A 113 -4.05 -7.80 3.64
CA VAL A 113 -3.37 -8.61 2.62
C VAL A 113 -1.85 -8.52 2.80
N PHE A 114 -1.32 -7.31 2.97
CA PHE A 114 0.11 -7.10 3.12
C PHE A 114 0.66 -7.78 4.38
N THR A 115 -0.03 -7.62 5.51
CA THR A 115 0.38 -8.22 6.79
C THR A 115 0.26 -9.75 6.74
N TYR A 116 -0.85 -10.28 6.23
CA TYR A 116 -1.05 -11.72 6.14
C TYR A 116 0.08 -12.41 5.36
N VAL A 117 0.42 -11.89 4.18
CA VAL A 117 1.50 -12.47 3.36
C VAL A 117 2.87 -12.24 4.00
N ARG A 118 3.15 -11.03 4.51
CA ARG A 118 4.46 -10.71 5.10
C ARG A 118 4.81 -11.58 6.29
N TYR A 119 3.83 -11.91 7.13
CA TYR A 119 4.04 -12.66 8.37
C TYR A 119 3.75 -14.17 8.22
N GLN A 120 3.44 -14.66 7.01
CA GLN A 120 3.10 -16.07 6.78
C GLN A 120 4.19 -17.03 7.29
N LEU A 121 5.46 -16.76 7.00
CA LEU A 121 6.58 -17.62 7.42
C LEU A 121 6.74 -17.66 8.94
N LEU A 122 6.45 -16.55 9.62
CA LEU A 122 6.48 -16.50 11.09
C LEU A 122 5.37 -17.37 11.69
N PHE A 123 4.17 -17.38 11.10
CA PHE A 123 3.09 -18.28 11.53
C PHE A 123 3.44 -19.76 11.31
N GLU A 124 4.09 -20.10 10.19
CA GLU A 124 4.50 -21.47 9.90
C GLU A 124 5.57 -21.96 10.89
N VAL A 125 6.59 -21.15 11.17
CA VAL A 125 7.66 -21.49 12.13
C VAL A 125 7.11 -21.64 13.56
N ASP A 126 6.22 -20.74 13.99
CA ASP A 126 5.65 -20.79 15.33
C ASP A 126 4.76 -22.03 15.53
N MET A 127 3.94 -22.38 14.53
CA MET A 127 3.18 -23.64 14.50
C MET A 127 4.11 -24.85 14.63
N LEU A 128 5.19 -24.92 13.85
CA LEU A 128 6.14 -26.04 13.93
C LEU A 128 6.79 -26.13 15.31
N ASN A 129 7.18 -25.01 15.92
CA ASN A 129 7.73 -24.99 17.29
C ASN A 129 6.73 -25.49 18.34
N ILE A 130 5.44 -25.14 18.20
CA ILE A 130 4.37 -25.61 19.09
C ILE A 130 4.17 -27.12 18.94
N TYR A 131 4.18 -27.65 17.72
CA TYR A 131 3.91 -29.07 17.46
C TYR A 131 5.10 -29.99 17.74
N TYR A 132 6.33 -29.55 17.48
CA TYR A 132 7.52 -30.40 17.60
C TYR A 132 8.33 -30.15 18.87
N GLY A 133 7.96 -29.14 19.68
CA GLY A 133 8.71 -28.73 20.86
C GLY A 133 10.04 -28.10 20.44
N GLY A 134 10.15 -26.78 20.62
CA GLY A 134 11.34 -26.02 20.23
C GLY A 134 12.65 -26.71 20.61
N PHE A 135 13.60 -26.74 19.66
CA PHE A 135 14.99 -27.07 19.95
C PHE A 135 15.57 -26.09 20.98
#